data_AF-A0A956GNA7-F1
#
_entry.id   AF-A0A956GNA7-F1
#
_cell.length_a   1.000
_cell.length_b   1.000
_cell.length_c   1.000
_cell.angle_alpha   90.00
_cell.angle_beta   90.00
_cell.angle_gamma   90.00
#
_symmetry.space_group_name_H-M   'P 1'
#
loop_
_entity.id
_entity.type
_entity.pdbx_description
1 polymer ?
#
loop_
_entity_poly.entity_id
_entity_poly.type
_entity_poly.pdbx_seq_one_letter_code
_entity_poly.pdbx_strand_id
1 'polypeptide(L)'
;RIPALVATSSLELGIDMGAVDLVIQVESPRSVARGIQRVGRAGHQVGAESRGTVFPKFRGDLLECAAVVARMRSGEIEHTEVPRLPLDVLAQQLVAIAVTDTHTVDELLSIARGAYPFVDLTREQLENTLDMLAGRYPSDEFAELRPRVVWDRGAGTVRARPGSRQLAVQNAGTIPDRGLYGVYLADGSSRVGELDEEMVFEARAGQTFMLGASTWRIEQITRDRVLVSPAPGVPGAVPFWRGEGVGRPAELGAAVGAWARELVSASRATATKRLTEESRFDERASSNLIQYLHDQAAATGTVPSDRTIVAERFRDEIGDWRMCILSPYGARVHSPWAMAITARIREQTGQEAHAIWSDDGIALHLPELDDPPSADVALIDPEEIEDLVIGELGSTALFGTRFRENAGRALLIPRRRPGQRTPLWQQRLRAANLLQVARQYGSFPIILETYRECLNDWFDLPALTSLLRRIQSREVGVVEVETPAPSPFAGSLLFEYVATYMYEGDAPVAERRAQALALDRDLLRDLLGEREIRELIDADALAQVERDLQALSDGMQARTADGLHDVLRRVGDLNEREVTARIEYPDQAHEWLTRL
;
A
#
# COMPACT_ATOMS: atom_id res chain seq x y z
N ARG A 1 23.66 1.91 25.17
CA ARG A 1 23.10 2.95 24.27
C ARG A 1 22.72 2.23 22.99
N ILE A 2 21.53 2.48 22.45
CA ILE A 2 21.11 1.91 21.17
C ILE A 2 21.56 2.90 20.08
N PRO A 3 22.46 2.52 19.17
CA PRO A 3 23.04 3.45 18.19
C PRO A 3 22.12 3.70 16.99
N ALA A 4 21.21 2.77 16.67
CA ALA A 4 20.27 2.87 15.57
C ALA A 4 19.01 2.07 15.87
N LEU A 5 17.88 2.49 15.29
CA LEU A 5 16.61 1.80 15.42
C LEU A 5 15.92 1.81 14.06
N VAL A 6 15.42 0.64 13.65
CA VAL A 6 14.63 0.46 12.43
C VAL A 6 13.17 0.35 12.83
N ALA A 7 12.33 1.23 12.28
CA ALA A 7 10.91 1.28 12.58
C ALA A 7 10.07 1.50 11.33
N THR A 8 8.80 1.09 11.42
CA THR A 8 7.74 1.49 10.50
C THR A 8 7.15 2.84 10.91
N SER A 9 5.97 3.19 10.43
CA SER A 9 5.15 4.34 10.86
C SER A 9 4.83 4.39 12.36
N SER A 10 5.08 3.31 13.11
CA SER A 10 4.89 3.26 14.57
C SER A 10 5.65 4.34 15.35
N LEU A 11 6.73 4.91 14.79
CA LEU A 11 7.48 6.02 15.38
C LEU A 11 7.29 7.36 14.65
N GLU A 12 6.29 7.45 13.77
CA GLU A 12 6.03 8.65 12.98
C GLU A 12 5.49 9.80 13.84
N LEU A 13 4.71 9.50 14.88
CA LEU A 13 4.00 10.48 15.73
C LEU A 13 4.38 10.40 17.21
N GLY A 14 4.61 11.57 17.82
CA GLY A 14 4.47 11.79 19.26
C GLY A 14 5.61 11.33 20.18
N ILE A 15 6.72 10.82 19.65
CA ILE A 15 7.85 10.37 20.49
C ILE A 15 9.01 11.35 20.35
N ASP A 16 9.37 11.97 21.47
CA ASP A 16 10.58 12.77 21.60
C ASP A 16 11.75 11.85 21.95
N MET A 17 12.64 11.63 20.99
CA MET A 17 13.92 10.98 21.21
C MET A 17 15.04 11.99 20.98
N GLY A 18 15.23 12.93 21.91
CA GLY A 18 16.21 14.01 21.80
C GLY A 18 17.69 13.61 21.58
N ALA A 19 18.01 12.32 21.56
CA ALA A 19 19.33 11.78 21.18
C ALA A 19 19.44 11.41 19.68
N VAL A 20 18.35 11.42 18.93
CA VAL A 20 18.34 11.12 17.49
C VAL A 20 18.79 12.36 16.73
N ASP A 21 19.87 12.23 15.97
CA ASP A 21 20.50 13.30 15.19
C ASP A 21 20.43 13.07 13.67
N LEU A 22 19.98 11.89 13.23
CA LEU A 22 19.78 11.52 11.83
C LEU A 22 18.58 10.60 11.66
N VAL A 23 17.77 10.87 10.64
CA VAL A 23 16.73 9.96 10.14
C VAL A 23 17.13 9.45 8.75
N ILE A 24 17.09 8.13 8.57
CA ILE A 24 17.29 7.50 7.26
C ILE A 24 15.92 7.02 6.78
N GLN A 25 15.44 7.59 5.67
CA GLN A 25 14.20 7.23 5.02
C GLN A 25 14.54 6.35 3.81
N VAL A 26 14.16 5.07 3.86
CA VAL A 26 14.30 4.14 2.72
C VAL A 26 13.01 4.22 1.91
N GLU A 27 13.14 4.39 0.59
CA GLU A 27 12.04 4.70 -0.33
C GLU A 27 11.44 6.10 -0.09
N SER A 28 10.79 6.67 -1.11
CA SER A 28 9.96 7.85 -0.91
C SER A 28 8.94 7.63 0.22
N PRO A 29 8.68 8.62 1.09
CA PRO A 29 7.66 8.51 2.12
C PRO A 29 6.23 8.52 1.55
N ARG A 30 6.07 8.68 0.22
CA ARG A 30 4.81 8.77 -0.54
C ARG A 30 3.83 9.85 -0.06
N SER A 31 4.28 10.70 0.86
CA SER A 31 3.61 11.88 1.35
C SER A 31 4.63 12.87 1.94
N VAL A 32 4.45 14.15 1.65
CA VAL A 32 5.25 15.27 2.14
C VAL A 32 5.07 15.42 3.65
N ALA A 33 3.82 15.43 4.14
CA ALA A 33 3.53 15.53 5.56
C ALA A 33 4.20 14.41 6.38
N ARG A 34 4.14 13.15 5.89
CA ARG A 34 4.84 12.02 6.52
C ARG A 34 6.35 12.20 6.52
N GLY A 35 6.91 12.63 5.38
CA GLY A 35 8.34 12.93 5.25
C GLY A 35 8.81 13.97 6.28
N ILE A 36 8.09 15.09 6.42
CA ILE A 36 8.38 16.14 7.41
C ILE A 36 8.31 15.57 8.83
N GLN A 37 7.25 14.82 9.17
CA GLN A 37 7.10 14.27 10.52
C GLN A 37 8.19 13.27 10.88
N ARG A 38 8.60 12.41 9.94
CA ARG A 38 9.67 11.44 10.13
C ARG A 38 11.02 12.12 10.29
N VAL A 39 11.39 13.01 9.37
CA VAL A 39 12.68 13.73 9.44
C VAL A 39 12.73 14.64 10.67
N GLY A 40 11.60 15.21 11.10
CA GLY A 40 11.48 16.00 12.33
C GLY A 40 11.76 15.24 13.63
N ARG A 41 12.00 13.91 13.57
CA ARG A 41 12.49 13.12 14.71
C ARG A 41 13.99 13.33 14.96
N ALA A 42 14.76 13.70 13.92
CA ALA A 42 16.15 14.08 14.08
C ALA A 42 16.25 15.52 14.60
N GLY A 43 17.12 15.75 15.59
CA GLY A 43 17.33 17.07 16.16
C GLY A 43 16.06 17.64 16.78
N HIS A 44 15.27 16.81 17.48
CA HIS A 44 13.98 17.20 18.07
C HIS A 44 14.13 18.15 19.28
N GLN A 45 14.70 19.33 19.04
CA GLN A 45 14.96 20.38 20.00
C GLN A 45 14.64 21.73 19.36
N VAL A 46 14.19 22.70 20.15
CA VAL A 46 13.85 24.03 19.66
C VAL A 46 15.08 24.68 19.01
N GLY A 47 14.96 25.05 17.73
CA GLY A 47 16.03 25.71 16.97
C GLY A 47 17.12 24.78 16.44
N ALA A 48 17.04 23.47 16.70
CA ALA A 48 17.96 22.50 16.10
C ALA A 48 17.56 22.18 14.65
N GLU A 49 18.56 21.80 13.84
CA GLU A 49 18.36 21.37 12.46
C GLU A 49 17.96 19.88 12.43
N SER A 50 16.85 19.57 11.75
CA SER A 50 16.47 18.18 11.47
C SER A 50 17.19 17.66 10.25
N ARG A 51 17.97 16.58 10.42
CA ARG A 51 18.74 15.94 9.35
C ARG A 51 18.10 14.64 8.93
N GLY A 52 17.82 14.54 7.62
CA GLY A 52 17.26 13.35 7.01
C GLY A 52 17.99 13.00 5.71
N THR A 53 18.25 11.71 5.49
CA THR A 53 18.76 11.19 4.22
C THR A 53 17.74 10.23 3.63
N VAL A 54 17.33 10.46 2.38
CA VAL A 54 16.41 9.58 1.65
C VAL A 54 17.22 8.67 0.73
N PHE A 55 16.98 7.36 0.79
CA PHE A 55 17.60 6.35 -0.07
C PHE A 55 16.55 5.74 -0.99
N PRO A 56 16.53 6.15 -2.28
CA PRO A 56 15.64 5.56 -3.28
C PRO A 56 15.99 4.09 -3.54
N LYS A 57 14.98 3.25 -3.75
CA LYS A 57 15.18 1.80 -3.99
C LYS A 57 15.43 1.44 -5.44
N PHE A 58 14.91 2.23 -6.38
CA PHE A 58 14.99 2.01 -7.81
C PHE A 58 14.89 3.35 -8.56
N ARG A 59 15.09 3.35 -9.89
CA ARG A 59 15.16 4.59 -10.68
C ARG A 59 13.86 5.40 -10.67
N GLY A 60 12.69 4.76 -10.71
CA GLY A 60 11.39 5.45 -10.63
C GLY A 60 11.17 6.19 -9.30
N ASP A 61 11.63 5.61 -8.18
CA ASP A 61 11.55 6.20 -6.84
C ASP A 61 12.33 7.52 -6.71
N LEU A 62 13.38 7.73 -7.52
CA LEU A 62 14.11 9.01 -7.58
C LEU A 62 13.20 10.17 -7.97
N LEU A 63 12.27 9.96 -8.91
CA LEU A 63 11.39 11.02 -9.39
C LEU A 63 10.46 11.50 -8.27
N GLU A 64 9.85 10.57 -7.54
CA GLU A 64 8.99 10.91 -6.41
C GLU A 64 9.79 11.54 -5.27
N CYS A 65 10.97 10.99 -4.94
CA CYS A 65 11.88 11.58 -3.96
C CYS A 65 12.24 13.03 -4.29
N ALA A 66 12.48 13.35 -5.57
CA ALA A 66 12.79 14.72 -6.00
C ALA A 66 11.63 15.68 -5.70
N ALA A 67 10.41 15.30 -6.06
CA ALA A 67 9.21 16.09 -5.83
C ALA A 67 8.88 16.24 -4.34
N VAL A 68 8.95 15.15 -3.58
CA VAL A 68 8.66 15.12 -2.15
C VAL A 68 9.66 15.98 -1.38
N VAL A 69 10.98 15.80 -1.58
CA VAL A 69 12.00 16.57 -0.85
C VAL A 69 11.91 18.06 -1.17
N ALA A 70 11.65 18.42 -2.42
CA ALA A 70 11.43 19.82 -2.79
C ALA A 70 10.24 20.44 -2.03
N ARG A 71 9.09 19.74 -2.00
CA ARG A 71 7.89 20.19 -1.28
C ARG A 71 8.07 20.19 0.24
N MET A 72 8.82 19.24 0.80
CA MET A 72 9.19 19.24 2.23
C MET A 72 9.95 20.52 2.59
N ARG A 73 10.83 20.98 1.71
CA ARG A 73 11.65 22.19 1.92
C ARG A 73 10.90 23.49 1.69
N SER A 74 9.91 23.51 0.80
CA SER A 74 9.03 24.67 0.60
C SER A 74 7.84 24.70 1.59
N GLY A 75 7.62 23.63 2.35
CA GLY A 75 6.51 23.52 3.30
C GLY A 75 5.16 23.23 2.64
N GLU A 76 5.17 22.77 1.38
CA GLU A 76 3.98 22.47 0.59
C GLU A 76 3.46 21.07 0.88
N ILE A 77 2.84 20.89 2.05
CA ILE A 77 2.16 19.65 2.43
C ILE A 77 0.82 19.48 1.69
N GLU A 78 0.34 18.25 1.63
CA GLU A 78 -0.94 17.91 1.00
C GLU A 78 -2.13 18.49 1.79
N HIS A 79 -3.23 18.77 1.07
CA HIS A 79 -4.47 19.19 1.71
C HIS A 79 -5.02 18.12 2.67
N THR A 80 -5.40 18.54 3.87
CA THR A 80 -6.06 17.65 4.84
C THR A 80 -7.57 17.73 4.68
N GLU A 81 -8.19 16.62 4.31
CA GLU A 81 -9.64 16.50 4.22
C GLU A 81 -10.22 15.86 5.46
N VAL A 82 -11.28 16.48 5.99
CA VAL A 82 -12.05 15.92 7.10
C VAL A 82 -13.21 15.11 6.50
N PRO A 83 -13.36 13.82 6.85
CA PRO A 83 -14.48 13.01 6.37
C PRO A 83 -15.82 13.69 6.66
N ARG A 84 -16.68 13.75 5.65
CA ARG A 84 -18.00 14.38 5.71
C ARG A 84 -19.06 13.33 5.94
N LEU A 85 -19.97 13.58 6.88
CA LEU A 85 -21.11 12.73 7.19
C LEU A 85 -20.80 11.24 7.49
N PRO A 86 -19.78 10.89 8.31
CA PRO A 86 -19.53 9.50 8.68
C PRO A 86 -20.68 8.92 9.53
N LEU A 87 -21.62 8.22 8.89
CA LEU A 87 -22.91 7.82 9.51
C LEU A 87 -22.75 6.75 10.58
N ASP A 88 -21.67 5.97 10.52
CA ASP A 88 -21.33 4.97 11.53
C ASP A 88 -20.84 5.62 12.84
N VAL A 89 -20.03 6.69 12.75
CA VAL A 89 -19.63 7.53 13.88
C VAL A 89 -20.84 8.27 14.43
N LEU A 90 -21.72 8.80 13.56
CA LEU A 90 -22.98 9.40 13.99
C LEU A 90 -23.81 8.39 14.80
N ALA A 91 -23.98 7.17 14.30
CA ALA A 91 -24.73 6.12 14.98
C ALA A 91 -24.16 5.83 16.37
N GLN A 92 -22.83 5.71 16.49
CA GLN A 92 -22.14 5.52 17.77
C GLN A 92 -22.43 6.66 18.75
N GLN A 93 -22.32 7.91 18.28
CA GLN A 93 -22.50 9.10 19.12
C GLN A 93 -23.97 9.31 19.53
N LEU A 94 -24.94 9.03 18.65
CA LEU A 94 -26.37 9.10 18.99
C LEU A 94 -26.72 8.13 20.12
N VAL A 95 -26.16 6.92 20.11
CA VAL A 95 -26.34 5.96 21.21
C VAL A 95 -25.70 6.49 22.50
N ALA A 96 -24.51 7.09 22.42
CA ALA A 96 -23.82 7.66 23.57
C ALA A 96 -24.58 8.86 24.18
N ILE A 97 -25.12 9.74 23.35
CA ILE A 97 -25.94 10.89 23.78
C ILE A 97 -27.22 10.39 24.46
N ALA A 98 -27.96 9.47 23.82
CA ALA A 98 -29.22 8.94 24.35
C ALA A 98 -29.09 8.14 25.66
N VAL A 99 -27.86 7.78 26.06
CA VAL A 99 -27.57 7.13 27.35
C VAL A 99 -27.56 8.11 28.52
N THR A 100 -27.38 9.41 28.24
CA THR A 100 -27.36 10.46 29.25
C THR A 100 -28.76 10.88 29.63
N ASP A 101 -29.60 11.22 28.65
CA ASP A 101 -30.97 11.67 28.84
C ASP A 101 -31.89 11.26 27.67
N THR A 102 -33.18 11.64 27.76
CA THR A 102 -34.12 11.56 26.63
C THR A 102 -34.03 12.85 25.83
N HIS A 103 -33.90 12.74 24.50
CA HIS A 103 -33.71 13.88 23.60
C HIS A 103 -34.80 13.92 22.54
N THR A 104 -35.17 15.11 22.08
CA THR A 104 -35.98 15.24 20.86
C THR A 104 -35.13 14.97 19.62
N VAL A 105 -35.75 14.56 18.51
CA VAL A 105 -35.04 14.41 17.22
C VAL A 105 -34.40 15.74 16.78
N ASP A 106 -35.05 16.86 17.08
CA ASP A 106 -34.58 18.21 16.73
C ASP A 106 -33.33 18.60 17.51
N GLU A 107 -33.28 18.27 18.81
CA GLU A 107 -32.09 18.44 19.65
C GLU A 107 -30.92 17.60 19.11
N LEU A 108 -31.16 16.33 18.77
CA LEU A 108 -30.12 15.46 18.23
C LEU A 108 -29.56 15.99 16.91
N LEU A 109 -30.42 16.51 16.02
CA LEU A 109 -30.00 17.15 14.77
C LEU A 109 -29.15 18.40 15.04
N SER A 110 -29.59 19.24 15.98
CA SER A 110 -28.87 20.47 16.35
C SER A 110 -27.50 20.17 16.96
N ILE A 111 -27.41 19.15 17.83
CA ILE A 111 -26.15 18.71 18.43
C ILE A 111 -25.22 18.18 17.36
N ALA A 112 -25.71 17.28 16.49
CA ALA A 112 -24.91 16.69 15.42
C ALA A 112 -24.35 17.77 14.47
N ARG A 113 -25.21 18.68 13.99
CA ARG A 113 -24.81 19.79 13.10
C ARG A 113 -23.85 20.79 13.75
N GLY A 114 -23.72 20.80 15.08
CA GLY A 114 -22.69 21.57 15.78
C GLY A 114 -21.27 21.08 15.54
N ALA A 115 -21.09 19.84 15.07
CA ALA A 115 -19.79 19.28 14.71
C ALA A 115 -19.51 19.40 13.20
N TYR A 116 -18.29 19.81 12.84
CA TYR A 116 -17.89 20.09 11.46
C TYR A 116 -18.21 18.97 10.45
N PRO A 117 -17.96 17.67 10.74
CA PRO A 117 -18.28 16.58 9.82
C PRO A 117 -19.77 16.47 9.47
N PHE A 118 -20.67 16.98 10.31
CA PHE A 118 -22.12 16.78 10.23
C PHE A 118 -22.90 18.06 9.95
N VAL A 119 -22.25 19.15 9.57
CA VAL A 119 -22.93 20.44 9.32
C VAL A 119 -24.02 20.33 8.25
N ASP A 120 -23.83 19.48 7.24
CA ASP A 120 -24.79 19.24 6.16
C ASP A 120 -25.76 18.07 6.42
N LEU A 121 -25.72 17.46 7.62
CA LEU A 121 -26.54 16.29 7.96
C LEU A 121 -28.02 16.61 7.75
N THR A 122 -28.72 15.87 6.90
CA THR A 122 -30.15 16.09 6.68
C THR A 122 -30.98 15.43 7.77
N ARG A 123 -32.22 15.89 7.95
CA ARG A 123 -33.18 15.23 8.85
C ARG A 123 -33.41 13.78 8.42
N GLU A 124 -33.55 13.53 7.12
CA GLU A 124 -33.75 12.18 6.59
C GLU A 124 -32.59 11.25 6.92
N GLN A 125 -31.34 11.70 6.76
CA GLN A 125 -30.16 10.91 7.13
C GLN A 125 -30.14 10.59 8.63
N LEU A 126 -30.44 11.58 9.48
CA LEU A 126 -30.54 11.36 10.92
C LEU A 126 -31.64 10.34 11.24
N GLU A 127 -32.83 10.50 10.68
CA GLU A 127 -33.99 9.63 10.91
C GLU A 127 -33.73 8.21 10.41
N ASN A 128 -33.07 8.03 9.27
CA ASN A 128 -32.65 6.71 8.76
C ASN A 128 -31.66 6.03 9.72
N THR A 129 -30.69 6.79 10.27
CA THR A 129 -29.78 6.28 11.30
C THR A 129 -30.51 5.93 12.59
N LEU A 130 -31.48 6.74 13.03
CA LEU A 130 -32.31 6.44 14.20
C LEU A 130 -33.21 5.22 13.97
N ASP A 131 -33.77 5.04 12.78
CA ASP A 131 -34.58 3.87 12.41
C ASP A 131 -33.77 2.58 12.47
N MET A 132 -32.55 2.61 11.96
CA MET A 132 -31.59 1.50 12.09
C MET A 132 -31.30 1.20 13.55
N LEU A 133 -31.00 2.21 14.36
CA LEU A 133 -30.72 2.05 15.79
C LEU A 133 -31.96 1.65 16.61
N ALA A 134 -33.16 1.98 16.15
CA ALA A 134 -34.43 1.60 16.78
C ALA A 134 -34.93 0.21 16.34
N GLY A 135 -34.25 -0.43 15.38
CA GLY A 135 -34.59 -1.77 14.90
C GLY A 135 -35.83 -1.80 14.00
N ARG A 136 -35.99 -0.83 13.09
CA ARG A 136 -37.11 -0.76 12.13
C ARG A 136 -37.09 -1.90 11.09
N TYR A 137 -35.92 -2.47 10.81
CA TYR A 137 -35.75 -3.53 9.82
C TYR A 137 -36.22 -4.90 10.36
N PRO A 138 -36.68 -5.85 9.51
CA PRO A 138 -37.31 -7.09 9.95
C PRO A 138 -36.44 -7.92 10.91
N SER A 139 -36.82 -8.02 12.18
CA SER A 139 -36.01 -8.68 13.21
C SER A 139 -35.76 -10.18 12.95
N ASP A 140 -36.64 -10.83 12.18
CA ASP A 140 -36.56 -12.26 11.89
C ASP A 140 -35.46 -12.58 10.87
N GLU A 141 -35.16 -11.63 9.99
CA GLU A 141 -34.04 -11.69 9.03
C GLU A 141 -32.76 -11.04 9.62
N PHE A 142 -32.91 -10.13 10.58
CA PHE A 142 -31.84 -9.34 11.19
C PHE A 142 -31.62 -9.68 12.68
N ALA A 143 -31.28 -10.92 13.01
CA ALA A 143 -30.99 -11.33 14.39
C ALA A 143 -29.86 -10.51 15.07
N GLU A 144 -29.00 -9.89 14.26
CA GLU A 144 -27.88 -9.06 14.71
C GLU A 144 -28.25 -7.59 14.95
N LEU A 145 -29.30 -7.08 14.30
CA LEU A 145 -29.74 -5.69 14.39
C LEU A 145 -30.58 -5.46 15.65
N ARG A 146 -29.97 -5.67 16.81
CA ARG A 146 -30.61 -5.41 18.09
C ARG A 146 -30.78 -3.91 18.30
N PRO A 147 -31.98 -3.42 18.61
CA PRO A 147 -32.21 -1.99 18.81
C PRO A 147 -31.40 -1.45 19.99
N ARG A 148 -30.75 -0.31 19.78
CA ARG A 148 -29.91 0.42 20.75
C ARG A 148 -30.65 1.58 21.39
N VAL A 149 -31.64 2.13 20.68
CA VAL A 149 -32.49 3.21 21.18
C VAL A 149 -33.95 2.80 21.13
N VAL A 150 -34.79 3.53 21.87
CA VAL A 150 -36.23 3.56 21.68
C VAL A 150 -36.56 4.92 21.10
N TRP A 151 -37.18 4.93 19.92
CA TRP A 151 -37.68 6.13 19.31
C TRP A 151 -39.21 6.15 19.39
N ASP A 152 -39.75 7.05 20.20
CA ASP A 152 -41.17 7.37 20.23
C ASP A 152 -41.49 8.37 19.11
N ARG A 153 -42.10 7.88 18.03
CA ARG A 153 -42.45 8.72 16.88
C ARG A 153 -43.62 9.67 17.16
N GLY A 154 -44.47 9.36 18.12
CA GLY A 154 -45.59 10.23 18.50
C GLY A 154 -45.13 11.42 19.33
N ALA A 155 -44.22 11.18 20.28
CA ALA A 155 -43.61 12.24 21.09
C ALA A 155 -42.40 12.91 20.42
N GLY A 156 -41.82 12.30 19.37
CA GLY A 156 -40.62 12.79 18.71
C GLY A 156 -39.35 12.67 19.57
N THR A 157 -39.33 11.72 20.51
CA THR A 157 -38.25 11.56 21.50
C THR A 157 -37.48 10.26 21.36
N VAL A 158 -36.18 10.31 21.58
CA VAL A 158 -35.24 9.19 21.53
C VAL A 158 -34.60 9.01 22.91
N ARG A 159 -34.55 7.76 23.39
CA ARG A 159 -33.86 7.38 24.63
C ARG A 159 -33.11 6.07 24.47
N ALA A 160 -32.08 5.85 25.28
CA ALA A 160 -31.38 4.57 25.29
C ALA A 160 -32.27 3.38 25.71
N ARG A 161 -32.01 2.22 25.11
CA ARG A 161 -32.49 0.94 25.65
C ARG A 161 -31.61 0.47 26.82
N PRO A 162 -32.15 -0.39 27.71
CA PRO A 162 -31.33 -1.09 28.70
C PRO A 162 -30.15 -1.80 28.04
N GLY A 163 -28.94 -1.61 28.57
CA GLY A 163 -27.69 -2.17 28.04
C GLY A 163 -26.91 -1.25 27.08
N SER A 164 -27.52 -0.20 26.52
CA SER A 164 -26.83 0.70 25.58
C SER A 164 -25.72 1.53 26.23
N ARG A 165 -25.82 1.83 27.53
CA ARG A 165 -24.73 2.48 28.29
C ARG A 165 -23.45 1.64 28.25
N GLN A 166 -23.58 0.36 28.58
CA GLN A 166 -22.46 -0.57 28.61
C GLN A 166 -21.87 -0.74 27.20
N LEU A 167 -22.74 -0.83 26.20
CA LEU A 167 -22.36 -0.93 24.79
C LEU A 167 -21.49 0.25 24.33
N ALA A 168 -21.94 1.48 24.57
CA ALA A 168 -21.26 2.70 24.16
C ALA A 168 -19.89 2.85 24.84
N VAL A 169 -19.80 2.55 26.14
CA VAL A 169 -18.54 2.65 26.90
C VAL A 169 -17.52 1.58 26.45
N GLN A 170 -17.97 0.35 26.17
CA GLN A 170 -17.07 -0.75 25.82
C GLN A 170 -16.57 -0.72 24.37
N ASN A 171 -17.28 -0.02 23.49
CA ASN A 171 -16.97 0.09 22.06
C ASN A 171 -16.65 1.55 21.68
N ALA A 172 -16.13 2.33 22.63
CA ALA A 172 -15.72 3.70 22.37
C ALA A 172 -14.52 3.76 21.41
N GLY A 173 -14.50 4.80 20.57
CA GLY A 173 -13.44 5.05 19.60
C GLY A 173 -13.80 4.63 18.18
N THR A 174 -12.93 4.98 17.25
CA THR A 174 -13.14 4.80 15.80
C THR A 174 -12.06 3.95 15.15
N ILE A 175 -11.06 3.49 15.92
CA ILE A 175 -10.01 2.60 15.41
C ILE A 175 -10.60 1.19 15.29
N PRO A 176 -10.66 0.61 14.06
CA PRO A 176 -11.26 -0.68 13.85
C PRO A 176 -10.41 -1.81 14.45
N ASP A 177 -11.08 -2.91 14.80
CA ASP A 177 -10.39 -4.18 15.07
C ASP A 177 -9.91 -4.76 13.74
N ARG A 178 -8.61 -4.63 13.49
CA ARG A 178 -7.88 -5.36 12.46
C ARG A 178 -7.20 -6.58 13.07
N GLY A 179 -7.07 -7.64 12.30
CA GLY A 179 -6.35 -8.81 12.76
C GLY A 179 -6.06 -9.81 11.66
N LEU A 180 -5.20 -10.75 12.01
CA LEU A 180 -4.56 -11.64 11.06
C LEU A 180 -5.37 -12.93 10.90
N TYR A 181 -5.37 -13.46 9.68
CA TYR A 181 -5.84 -14.82 9.42
C TYR A 181 -4.78 -15.81 9.87
N GLY A 182 -5.15 -16.76 10.72
CA GLY A 182 -4.27 -17.90 10.98
C GLY A 182 -4.18 -18.79 9.74
N VAL A 183 -2.97 -19.19 9.38
CA VAL A 183 -2.70 -20.19 8.35
C VAL A 183 -2.52 -21.54 9.02
N TYR A 184 -3.20 -22.57 8.52
CA TYR A 184 -3.20 -23.93 9.08
C TYR A 184 -3.04 -24.97 7.97
N LEU A 185 -2.47 -26.14 8.29
CA LEU A 185 -2.46 -27.27 7.36
C LEU A 185 -3.89 -27.70 6.97
N ALA A 186 -4.03 -28.30 5.78
CA ALA A 186 -5.30 -28.72 5.19
C ALA A 186 -6.04 -29.78 6.04
N ASP A 187 -5.31 -30.53 6.87
CA ASP A 187 -5.86 -31.44 7.88
C ASP A 187 -6.40 -30.71 9.13
N GLY A 188 -6.27 -29.39 9.18
CA GLY A 188 -6.69 -28.51 10.27
C GLY A 188 -5.87 -28.61 11.55
N SER A 189 -4.82 -29.45 11.58
CA SER A 189 -4.17 -29.90 12.82
C SER A 189 -3.11 -28.93 13.33
N SER A 190 -2.37 -28.27 12.42
CA SER A 190 -1.17 -27.50 12.76
C SER A 190 -1.20 -26.09 12.20
N ARG A 191 -0.91 -25.09 13.05
CA ARG A 191 -0.78 -23.69 12.66
C ARG A 191 0.59 -23.42 12.06
N VAL A 192 0.61 -22.79 10.90
CA VAL A 192 1.81 -22.51 10.12
C VAL A 192 2.25 -21.04 10.23
N GLY A 193 1.30 -20.13 10.39
CA GLY A 193 1.58 -18.71 10.61
C GLY A 193 0.35 -17.83 10.52
N GLU A 194 0.53 -16.60 10.08
CA GLU A 194 -0.49 -15.54 10.04
C GLU A 194 -0.38 -14.71 8.76
N LEU A 195 -1.52 -14.28 8.21
CA LEU A 195 -1.63 -13.41 7.03
C LEU A 195 -2.47 -12.18 7.32
N ASP A 196 -2.15 -11.07 6.66
CA ASP A 196 -2.98 -9.87 6.72
C ASP A 196 -4.36 -10.12 6.11
N GLU A 197 -5.37 -9.43 6.61
CA GLU A 197 -6.75 -9.56 6.17
C GLU A 197 -6.92 -9.17 4.70
N GLU A 198 -6.31 -8.06 4.27
CA GLU A 198 -6.42 -7.61 2.88
C GLU A 198 -5.74 -8.58 1.92
N MET A 199 -4.63 -9.22 2.35
CA MET A 199 -3.97 -10.26 1.57
C MET A 199 -4.84 -11.52 1.43
N VAL A 200 -5.43 -12.01 2.53
CA VAL A 200 -6.33 -13.18 2.44
C VAL A 200 -7.57 -12.89 1.61
N PHE A 201 -8.01 -11.63 1.58
CA PHE A 201 -9.15 -11.22 0.78
C PHE A 201 -8.88 -11.21 -0.72
N GLU A 202 -7.68 -10.81 -1.14
CA GLU A 202 -7.27 -10.95 -2.54
C GLU A 202 -6.91 -12.38 -2.89
N ALA A 203 -6.64 -13.21 -1.89
CA ALA A 203 -6.27 -14.59 -2.11
C ALA A 203 -7.42 -15.44 -2.66
N ARG A 204 -7.07 -16.41 -3.50
CA ARG A 204 -7.99 -17.42 -4.07
C ARG A 204 -7.61 -18.82 -3.60
N ALA A 205 -8.59 -19.73 -3.55
CA ALA A 205 -8.28 -21.15 -3.38
C ALA A 205 -7.54 -21.67 -4.62
N GLY A 206 -6.49 -22.46 -4.41
CA GLY A 206 -5.49 -22.85 -5.41
C GLY A 206 -4.16 -22.11 -5.25
N GLN A 207 -4.22 -20.85 -4.80
CA GLN A 207 -3.09 -19.93 -4.85
C GLN A 207 -1.98 -20.32 -3.88
N THR A 208 -0.72 -20.23 -4.31
CA THR A 208 0.45 -20.44 -3.44
C THR A 208 0.96 -19.13 -2.85
N PHE A 209 1.35 -19.15 -1.56
CA PHE A 209 1.99 -18.05 -0.86
C PHE A 209 3.17 -18.49 0.00
N MET A 210 4.16 -17.61 0.17
CA MET A 210 5.27 -17.85 1.07
C MET A 210 4.91 -17.43 2.49
N LEU A 211 5.25 -18.28 3.46
CA LEU A 211 5.11 -17.95 4.88
C LEU A 211 6.35 -18.48 5.60
N GLY A 212 7.18 -17.55 6.07
CA GLY A 212 8.54 -17.86 6.50
C GLY A 212 9.42 -18.20 5.28
N ALA A 213 10.19 -19.28 5.37
CA ALA A 213 11.07 -19.77 4.29
C ALA A 213 10.41 -20.85 3.40
N SER A 214 9.11 -21.11 3.60
CA SER A 214 8.39 -22.22 2.97
C SER A 214 7.20 -21.71 2.15
N THR A 215 6.93 -22.38 1.02
CA THR A 215 5.73 -22.11 0.20
C THR A 215 4.57 -23.03 0.58
N TRP A 216 3.37 -22.44 0.60
CA TRP A 216 2.11 -23.05 0.99
C TRP A 216 1.07 -22.83 -0.10
N ARG A 217 0.28 -23.84 -0.46
CA ARG A 217 -0.87 -23.73 -1.35
C ARG A 217 -2.15 -23.57 -0.55
N ILE A 218 -2.97 -22.57 -0.85
CA ILE A 218 -4.30 -22.39 -0.28
C ILE A 218 -5.21 -23.47 -0.84
N GLU A 219 -5.63 -24.41 0.00
CA GLU A 219 -6.66 -25.39 -0.35
C GLU A 219 -8.05 -24.78 -0.18
N GLN A 220 -8.22 -24.03 0.90
CA GLN A 220 -9.50 -23.43 1.24
C GLN A 220 -9.31 -22.19 2.11
N ILE A 221 -9.95 -21.10 1.72
CA ILE A 221 -10.11 -19.94 2.59
C ILE A 221 -11.42 -20.12 3.33
N THR A 222 -11.32 -20.31 4.64
CA THR A 222 -12.50 -20.38 5.51
C THR A 222 -12.73 -19.03 6.18
N ARG A 223 -13.78 -18.95 7.01
CA ARG A 223 -14.17 -17.72 7.68
C ARG A 223 -13.13 -17.22 8.70
N ASP A 224 -12.35 -18.14 9.28
CA ASP A 224 -11.42 -17.85 10.39
C ASP A 224 -9.96 -18.19 10.11
N ARG A 225 -9.69 -18.94 9.05
CA ARG A 225 -8.36 -19.44 8.73
C ARG A 225 -8.17 -19.71 7.25
N VAL A 226 -6.92 -19.69 6.83
CA VAL A 226 -6.49 -20.17 5.51
C VAL A 226 -5.96 -21.59 5.71
N LEU A 227 -6.60 -22.56 5.07
CA LEU A 227 -6.17 -23.95 5.06
C LEU A 227 -5.20 -24.15 3.90
N VAL A 228 -4.04 -24.73 4.18
CA VAL A 228 -2.95 -24.86 3.23
C VAL A 228 -2.33 -26.24 3.18
N SER A 229 -1.80 -26.63 2.03
CA SER A 229 -0.90 -27.76 1.89
C SER A 229 0.52 -27.28 1.59
N PRO A 230 1.59 -28.00 2.00
CA PRO A 230 2.94 -27.66 1.58
C PRO A 230 3.06 -27.68 0.05
N ALA A 231 3.64 -26.64 -0.53
CA ALA A 231 3.90 -26.54 -1.97
C ALA A 231 5.41 -26.33 -2.27
N PRO A 232 6.30 -27.24 -1.80
CA PRO A 232 7.74 -27.08 -1.96
C PRO A 232 8.14 -27.04 -3.43
N GLY A 233 9.06 -26.13 -3.78
CA GLY A 233 9.52 -25.95 -5.17
C GLY A 233 8.52 -25.23 -6.08
N VAL A 234 7.35 -24.86 -5.56
CA VAL A 234 6.42 -23.93 -6.23
C VAL A 234 6.69 -22.53 -5.68
N PRO A 235 6.86 -21.49 -6.52
CA PRO A 235 6.89 -20.10 -6.05
C PRO A 235 5.57 -19.73 -5.35
N GLY A 236 5.60 -18.85 -4.36
CA GLY A 236 4.39 -18.39 -3.67
C GLY A 236 4.40 -16.90 -3.35
N ALA A 237 3.21 -16.29 -3.37
CA ALA A 237 2.89 -14.90 -3.10
C ALA A 237 3.58 -14.44 -1.82
N VAL A 238 4.34 -13.35 -1.85
CA VAL A 238 4.80 -12.74 -0.60
C VAL A 238 3.57 -12.09 0.04
N PRO A 239 3.22 -12.43 1.28
CA PRO A 239 2.12 -11.78 1.95
C PRO A 239 2.40 -10.29 2.07
N PHE A 240 1.56 -9.47 1.45
CA PHE A 240 1.63 -8.03 1.66
C PHE A 240 0.88 -7.67 2.93
N TRP A 241 1.39 -6.63 3.59
CA TRP A 241 0.73 -6.02 4.73
C TRP A 241 0.32 -4.64 4.25
N ARG A 242 -0.91 -4.49 3.75
CA ARG A 242 -1.47 -3.17 3.44
C ARG A 242 -1.88 -2.46 4.73
N GLY A 243 -0.95 -2.43 5.68
CA GLY A 243 -0.96 -1.48 6.76
C GLY A 243 -0.47 -0.14 6.20
N GLU A 244 -1.40 0.76 5.88
CA GLU A 244 -1.23 2.23 5.93
C GLU A 244 -0.86 3.02 4.66
N GLY A 245 -0.84 2.42 3.46
CA GLY A 245 -0.75 3.19 2.22
C GLY A 245 -2.12 3.39 1.57
N VAL A 246 -2.77 4.55 1.75
CA VAL A 246 -3.91 4.95 0.90
C VAL A 246 -3.44 5.16 -0.57
N GLY A 247 -2.12 5.17 -0.82
CA GLY A 247 -1.51 5.53 -2.09
C GLY A 247 -1.14 7.01 -2.12
N ARG A 248 -0.35 7.40 -3.13
CA ARG A 248 0.00 8.79 -3.41
C ARG A 248 -1.29 9.61 -3.65
N PRO A 249 -1.48 10.74 -2.96
CA PRO A 249 -2.58 11.66 -3.27
C PRO A 249 -2.44 12.28 -4.67
N ALA A 250 -3.55 12.58 -5.34
CA ALA A 250 -3.54 13.15 -6.69
C ALA A 250 -2.78 14.48 -6.78
N GLU A 251 -2.80 15.29 -5.72
CA GLU A 251 -2.05 16.56 -5.63
C GLU A 251 -0.53 16.35 -5.68
N LEU A 252 -0.03 15.36 -4.92
CA LEU A 252 1.38 14.98 -4.97
C LEU A 252 1.71 14.35 -6.32
N GLY A 253 0.80 13.53 -6.85
CA GLY A 253 0.92 12.96 -8.19
C GLY A 253 1.07 14.00 -9.29
N ALA A 254 0.26 15.05 -9.28
CA ALA A 254 0.38 16.17 -10.20
C ALA A 254 1.75 16.86 -10.07
N ALA A 255 2.28 17.03 -8.85
CA ALA A 255 3.61 17.58 -8.65
C ALA A 255 4.71 16.66 -9.23
N VAL A 256 4.64 15.35 -8.98
CA VAL A 256 5.55 14.35 -9.57
C VAL A 256 5.54 14.43 -11.10
N GLY A 257 4.35 14.53 -11.70
CA GLY A 257 4.19 14.69 -13.14
C GLY A 257 4.78 15.98 -13.69
N ALA A 258 4.61 17.10 -12.98
CA ALA A 258 5.21 18.39 -13.36
C ALA A 258 6.73 18.33 -13.31
N TRP A 259 7.30 17.67 -12.29
CA TRP A 259 8.74 17.41 -12.18
C TRP A 259 9.27 16.61 -13.38
N ALA A 260 8.59 15.52 -13.77
CA ALA A 260 8.99 14.72 -14.93
C ALA A 260 9.03 15.57 -16.21
N ARG A 261 7.95 16.31 -16.50
CA ARG A 261 7.84 17.19 -17.67
C ARG A 261 8.92 18.27 -17.69
N GLU A 262 9.11 18.95 -16.57
CA GLU A 262 10.03 20.09 -16.49
C GLU A 262 11.48 19.64 -16.58
N LEU A 263 11.86 18.56 -15.89
CA LEU A 263 13.22 18.02 -15.95
C LEU A 263 13.58 17.50 -17.35
N VAL A 264 12.68 16.76 -18.01
CA VAL A 264 12.99 16.21 -19.35
C VAL A 264 13.08 17.31 -20.42
N SER A 265 12.35 18.41 -20.24
CA SER A 265 12.38 19.56 -21.15
C SER A 265 13.58 20.49 -20.95
N ALA A 266 14.23 20.42 -19.79
CA ALA A 266 15.35 21.28 -19.43
C ALA A 266 16.68 20.76 -20.00
N SER A 267 17.66 21.65 -20.14
CA SER A 267 19.04 21.20 -20.38
C SER A 267 19.54 20.38 -19.20
N ARG A 268 20.41 19.39 -19.43
CA ARG A 268 20.98 18.57 -18.34
C ARG A 268 21.58 19.44 -17.22
N ALA A 269 22.30 20.51 -17.56
CA ALA A 269 22.87 21.43 -16.58
C ALA A 269 21.80 22.14 -15.73
N THR A 270 20.70 22.58 -16.36
CA THR A 270 19.57 23.21 -15.66
C THR A 270 18.85 22.21 -14.76
N ALA A 271 18.60 20.99 -15.25
CA ALA A 271 17.96 19.93 -14.49
C ALA A 271 18.79 19.51 -13.27
N THR A 272 20.10 19.28 -13.43
CA THR A 272 21.02 18.96 -12.33
C THR A 272 21.04 20.08 -11.29
N LYS A 273 21.16 21.34 -11.72
CA LYS A 273 21.15 22.49 -10.81
C LYS A 273 19.89 22.51 -9.95
N ARG A 274 18.71 22.33 -10.58
CA ARG A 274 17.43 22.28 -9.88
C ARG A 274 17.37 21.13 -8.86
N LEU A 275 17.75 19.92 -9.26
CA LEU A 275 17.76 18.75 -8.39
C LEU A 275 18.67 18.93 -7.17
N THR A 276 19.83 19.56 -7.33
CA THR A 276 20.73 19.88 -6.21
C THR A 276 20.18 21.01 -5.32
N GLU A 277 19.65 22.08 -5.92
CA GLU A 277 19.21 23.28 -5.20
C GLU A 277 17.86 23.12 -4.49
N GLU A 278 16.92 22.36 -5.07
CA GLU A 278 15.56 22.16 -4.56
C GLU A 278 15.42 20.82 -3.83
N SER A 279 15.95 19.73 -4.40
CA SER A 279 15.77 18.37 -3.86
C SER A 279 16.99 17.82 -3.12
N ARG A 280 18.12 18.55 -3.09
CA ARG A 280 19.38 18.14 -2.44
C ARG A 280 19.96 16.82 -2.96
N PHE A 281 19.73 16.52 -4.24
CA PHE A 281 20.31 15.34 -4.87
C PHE A 281 21.82 15.51 -5.04
N ASP A 282 22.56 14.41 -4.86
CA ASP A 282 23.95 14.32 -5.29
C ASP A 282 24.06 14.15 -6.82
N GLU A 283 25.29 14.14 -7.33
CA GLU A 283 25.57 14.05 -8.75
C GLU A 283 25.10 12.71 -9.37
N ARG A 284 25.21 11.61 -8.63
CA ARG A 284 24.84 10.27 -9.11
C ARG A 284 23.32 10.17 -9.21
N ALA A 285 22.60 10.58 -8.17
CA ALA A 285 21.14 10.60 -8.13
C ALA A 285 20.58 11.53 -9.23
N SER A 286 21.18 12.71 -9.41
CA SER A 286 20.76 13.66 -10.45
C SER A 286 20.96 13.09 -11.85
N SER A 287 22.12 12.50 -12.11
CA SER A 287 22.44 11.91 -13.42
C SER A 287 21.54 10.72 -13.74
N ASN A 288 21.27 9.86 -12.76
CA ASN A 288 20.38 8.71 -12.91
C ASN A 288 18.94 9.12 -13.22
N LEU A 289 18.37 10.08 -12.48
CA LEU A 289 17.00 10.54 -12.71
C LEU A 289 16.85 11.20 -14.09
N ILE A 290 17.80 12.07 -14.46
CA ILE A 290 17.79 12.73 -15.78
C ILE A 290 17.88 11.69 -16.89
N GLN A 291 18.77 10.69 -16.75
CA GLN A 291 18.90 9.62 -17.74
C GLN A 291 17.62 8.79 -17.84
N TYR A 292 17.04 8.39 -16.71
CA TYR A 292 15.78 7.64 -16.65
C TYR A 292 14.63 8.35 -17.38
N LEU A 293 14.49 9.67 -17.20
CA LEU A 293 13.47 10.46 -17.90
C LEU A 293 13.74 10.56 -19.41
N HIS A 294 15.00 10.70 -19.82
CA HIS A 294 15.35 10.72 -21.25
C HIS A 294 15.15 9.36 -21.91
N ASP A 295 15.46 8.25 -21.21
CA ASP A 295 15.22 6.90 -21.71
C ASP A 295 13.72 6.66 -21.89
N GLN A 296 12.88 7.14 -20.96
CA GLN A 296 11.43 7.10 -21.09
C GLN A 296 10.93 7.87 -22.31
N ALA A 297 11.40 9.12 -22.47
CA ALA A 297 11.04 9.96 -23.60
C ALA A 297 11.51 9.37 -24.94
N ALA A 298 12.67 8.71 -24.96
CA ALA A 298 13.17 8.03 -26.15
C ALA A 298 12.31 6.80 -26.51
N ALA A 299 11.82 6.05 -25.50
CA ALA A 299 10.98 4.88 -25.71
C ALA A 299 9.56 5.23 -26.17
N THR A 300 8.94 6.25 -25.56
CA THR A 300 7.51 6.54 -25.74
C THR A 300 7.21 7.86 -26.46
N GLY A 301 8.25 8.60 -26.86
CA GLY A 301 8.16 9.92 -27.51
C GLY A 301 7.81 11.07 -26.56
N THR A 302 7.35 10.78 -25.34
CA THR A 302 6.99 11.74 -24.29
C THR A 302 7.23 11.12 -22.92
N VAL A 303 7.07 11.88 -21.84
CA VAL A 303 6.99 11.32 -20.48
C VAL A 303 5.58 11.48 -19.92
N PRO A 304 5.06 10.50 -19.16
CA PRO A 304 3.86 10.70 -18.35
C PRO A 304 4.05 11.89 -17.41
N SER A 305 3.05 12.76 -17.32
CA SER A 305 3.14 14.02 -16.56
C SER A 305 1.78 14.52 -16.07
N ASP A 306 1.75 15.70 -15.44
CA ASP A 306 0.54 16.42 -15.05
C ASP A 306 -0.34 16.85 -16.24
N ARG A 307 0.19 16.75 -17.47
CA ARG A 307 -0.49 17.14 -18.72
C ARG A 307 -0.56 16.03 -19.78
N THR A 308 0.05 14.88 -19.53
CA THR A 308 0.08 13.79 -20.52
C THR A 308 -0.05 12.45 -19.82
N ILE A 309 -1.05 11.68 -20.22
CA ILE A 309 -1.17 10.25 -19.93
C ILE A 309 -0.59 9.50 -21.14
N VAL A 310 0.19 8.45 -20.87
CA VAL A 310 0.73 7.59 -21.94
C VAL A 310 0.04 6.24 -21.86
N ALA A 311 -0.64 5.87 -22.93
CA ALA A 311 -1.16 4.54 -23.15
C ALA A 311 -0.13 3.75 -23.96
N GLU A 312 0.75 3.06 -23.26
CA GLU A 312 1.79 2.24 -23.86
C GLU A 312 1.27 0.82 -24.09
N ARG A 313 1.49 0.29 -25.30
CA ARG A 313 1.14 -1.07 -25.65
C ARG A 313 2.35 -1.81 -26.21
N PHE A 314 2.55 -3.04 -25.77
CA PHE A 314 3.64 -3.90 -26.23
C PHE A 314 3.18 -5.36 -26.13
N ARG A 315 3.90 -6.24 -26.81
CA ARG A 315 3.71 -7.69 -26.65
C ARG A 315 4.67 -8.21 -25.59
N ASP A 316 4.19 -9.07 -24.70
CA ASP A 316 5.08 -9.80 -23.81
C ASP A 316 5.81 -10.94 -24.56
N GLU A 317 6.72 -11.68 -23.89
CA GLU A 317 7.57 -12.65 -24.60
C GLU A 317 6.80 -13.91 -25.07
N ILE A 318 5.52 -14.05 -24.72
CA ILE A 318 4.60 -15.06 -25.30
C ILE A 318 3.69 -14.52 -26.41
N GLY A 319 3.78 -13.22 -26.68
CA GLY A 319 3.09 -12.56 -27.77
C GLY A 319 1.73 -12.01 -27.41
N ASP A 320 1.33 -12.05 -26.13
CA ASP A 320 0.07 -11.47 -25.65
C ASP A 320 0.21 -9.96 -25.52
N TRP A 321 -0.89 -9.24 -25.77
CA TRP A 321 -0.91 -7.78 -25.65
C TRP A 321 -0.98 -7.35 -24.18
N ARG A 322 -0.10 -6.41 -23.85
CA ARG A 322 -0.12 -5.65 -22.61
C ARG A 322 -0.43 -4.20 -22.93
N MET A 323 -1.19 -3.58 -22.04
CA MET A 323 -1.44 -2.15 -22.10
C MET A 323 -1.17 -1.51 -20.74
N CYS A 324 -0.28 -0.53 -20.71
CA CYS A 324 0.03 0.26 -19.53
C CYS A 324 -0.51 1.68 -19.70
N ILE A 325 -1.43 2.09 -18.83
CA ILE A 325 -1.85 3.48 -18.66
C ILE A 325 -0.90 4.12 -17.65
N LEU A 326 0.11 4.81 -18.15
CA LEU A 326 1.13 5.47 -17.34
C LEU A 326 0.66 6.86 -16.95
N SER A 327 0.61 7.12 -15.63
CA SER A 327 -0.04 8.28 -15.04
C SER A 327 0.55 8.57 -13.66
N PRO A 328 0.85 9.83 -13.30
CA PRO A 328 1.44 10.11 -11.99
C PRO A 328 0.39 10.29 -10.87
N TYR A 329 -0.91 10.21 -11.15
CA TYR A 329 -1.97 10.65 -10.23
C TYR A 329 -2.23 9.76 -8.99
N GLY A 330 -1.48 8.67 -8.83
CA GLY A 330 -1.49 7.88 -7.60
C GLY A 330 -2.58 6.80 -7.54
N ALA A 331 -2.37 5.82 -6.65
CA ALA A 331 -3.20 4.63 -6.53
C ALA A 331 -4.66 4.94 -6.16
N ARG A 332 -4.91 6.04 -5.43
CA ARG A 332 -6.26 6.50 -5.08
C ARG A 332 -7.13 6.82 -6.30
N VAL A 333 -6.49 7.24 -7.38
CA VAL A 333 -7.12 7.52 -8.68
C VAL A 333 -7.09 6.26 -9.56
N HIS A 334 -5.97 5.52 -9.58
CA HIS A 334 -5.80 4.38 -10.48
C HIS A 334 -6.62 3.15 -10.08
N SER A 335 -6.86 2.92 -8.79
CA SER A 335 -7.67 1.79 -8.32
C SER A 335 -9.14 1.84 -8.81
N PRO A 336 -9.90 2.92 -8.58
CA PRO A 336 -11.26 3.04 -9.13
C PRO A 336 -11.25 3.14 -10.66
N TRP A 337 -10.23 3.74 -11.27
CA TRP A 337 -10.12 3.79 -12.74
C TRP A 337 -9.95 2.40 -13.35
N ALA A 338 -9.05 1.57 -12.79
CA ALA A 338 -8.85 0.20 -13.21
C ALA A 338 -10.13 -0.64 -13.08
N MET A 339 -10.85 -0.48 -11.97
CA MET A 339 -12.16 -1.13 -11.75
C MET A 339 -13.16 -0.79 -12.87
N ALA A 340 -13.27 0.49 -13.22
CA ALA A 340 -14.17 0.94 -14.27
C ALA A 340 -13.71 0.53 -15.68
N ILE A 341 -12.39 0.46 -15.92
CA ILE A 341 -11.83 -0.07 -17.18
C ILE A 341 -12.20 -1.54 -17.34
N THR A 342 -11.95 -2.39 -16.33
CA THR A 342 -12.29 -3.81 -16.37
C THR A 342 -13.78 -4.04 -16.58
N ALA A 343 -14.63 -3.27 -15.89
CA ALA A 343 -16.09 -3.34 -16.07
C ALA A 343 -16.50 -3.05 -17.51
N ARG A 344 -15.93 -2.00 -18.12
CA ARG A 344 -16.25 -1.64 -19.51
C ARG A 344 -15.74 -2.65 -20.52
N ILE A 345 -14.54 -3.20 -20.32
CA ILE A 345 -14.02 -4.25 -21.19
C ILE A 345 -14.96 -5.45 -21.15
N ARG A 346 -15.36 -5.88 -19.95
CA ARG A 346 -16.32 -7.00 -19.79
C ARG A 346 -17.66 -6.73 -20.47
N GLU A 347 -18.16 -5.50 -20.41
CA GLU A 347 -19.40 -5.11 -21.09
C GLU A 347 -19.26 -5.09 -22.62
N GLN A 348 -18.14 -4.59 -23.15
CA GLN A 348 -17.92 -4.42 -24.59
C GLN A 348 -17.51 -5.71 -25.30
N THR A 349 -16.65 -6.53 -24.67
CA THR A 349 -16.04 -7.71 -25.29
C THR A 349 -16.55 -9.02 -24.72
N GLY A 350 -17.21 -9.00 -23.56
CA GLY A 350 -17.60 -10.22 -22.84
C GLY A 350 -16.42 -10.97 -22.19
N GLN A 351 -15.20 -10.43 -22.27
CA GLN A 351 -14.00 -11.03 -21.69
C GLN A 351 -13.67 -10.41 -20.34
N GLU A 352 -13.13 -11.22 -19.43
CA GLU A 352 -12.57 -10.72 -18.17
C GLU A 352 -11.16 -10.17 -18.43
N ALA A 353 -10.95 -8.90 -18.10
CA ALA A 353 -9.63 -8.26 -18.15
C ALA A 353 -9.01 -8.21 -16.76
N HIS A 354 -7.74 -8.59 -16.67
CA HIS A 354 -6.99 -8.45 -15.43
C HIS A 354 -6.28 -7.10 -15.41
N ALA A 355 -6.64 -6.26 -14.45
CA ALA A 355 -6.08 -4.94 -14.25
C ALA A 355 -5.35 -4.86 -12.92
N ILE A 356 -4.17 -4.25 -12.94
CA ILE A 356 -3.33 -4.00 -11.77
C ILE A 356 -2.96 -2.55 -11.78
N TRP A 357 -2.84 -1.97 -10.61
CA TRP A 357 -2.61 -0.55 -10.45
C TRP A 357 -1.55 -0.31 -9.40
N SER A 358 -0.85 0.81 -9.54
CA SER A 358 0.04 1.33 -8.52
C SER A 358 -0.05 2.86 -8.49
N ASP A 359 0.90 3.52 -7.82
CA ASP A 359 0.94 4.98 -7.83
C ASP A 359 1.26 5.56 -9.22
N ASP A 360 1.94 4.80 -10.09
CA ASP A 360 2.47 5.27 -11.37
C ASP A 360 1.67 4.82 -12.61
N GLY A 361 0.60 4.05 -12.42
CA GLY A 361 -0.31 3.72 -13.50
C GLY A 361 -1.17 2.48 -13.30
N ILE A 362 -1.72 2.00 -14.42
CA ILE A 362 -2.55 0.79 -14.53
C ILE A 362 -1.94 -0.10 -15.61
N ALA A 363 -1.71 -1.37 -15.30
CA ALA A 363 -1.32 -2.39 -16.26
C ALA A 363 -2.51 -3.33 -16.52
N LEU A 364 -2.85 -3.51 -17.79
CA LEU A 364 -3.92 -4.39 -18.27
C LEU A 364 -3.28 -5.58 -19.00
N HIS A 365 -3.80 -6.76 -18.68
CA HIS A 365 -3.53 -7.98 -19.43
C HIS A 365 -4.80 -8.39 -20.18
N LEU A 366 -4.68 -8.46 -21.51
CA LEU A 366 -5.78 -8.75 -22.43
C LEU A 366 -5.40 -9.97 -23.28
N PRO A 367 -5.70 -11.19 -22.81
CA PRO A 367 -5.31 -12.40 -23.50
C PRO A 367 -6.06 -12.54 -24.85
N GLU A 368 -5.42 -13.22 -25.80
CA GLU A 368 -6.06 -13.65 -27.07
C GLU A 368 -6.54 -12.51 -27.99
N LEU A 369 -5.98 -11.30 -27.87
CA LEU A 369 -6.22 -10.22 -28.83
C LEU A 369 -5.31 -10.33 -30.06
N ASP A 370 -5.89 -10.32 -31.26
CA ASP A 370 -5.14 -10.27 -32.51
C ASP A 370 -4.53 -8.87 -32.74
N ASP A 371 -5.37 -7.84 -32.54
CA ASP A 371 -5.03 -6.43 -32.74
C ASP A 371 -4.63 -5.73 -31.44
N PRO A 372 -3.75 -4.71 -31.49
CA PRO A 372 -3.38 -3.96 -30.31
C PRO A 372 -4.58 -3.25 -29.68
N PRO A 373 -4.73 -3.29 -28.35
CA PRO A 373 -5.83 -2.61 -27.66
C PRO A 373 -5.75 -1.09 -27.88
N SER A 374 -6.91 -0.46 -28.04
CA SER A 374 -7.05 0.99 -28.13
C SER A 374 -7.07 1.61 -26.74
N ALA A 375 -6.54 2.84 -26.60
CA ALA A 375 -6.64 3.58 -25.34
C ALA A 375 -8.04 4.10 -25.02
N ASP A 376 -8.99 3.98 -25.94
CA ASP A 376 -10.40 4.28 -25.71
C ASP A 376 -10.97 3.49 -24.51
N VAL A 377 -10.42 2.31 -24.19
CA VAL A 377 -10.79 1.54 -22.98
C VAL A 377 -10.49 2.28 -21.68
N ALA A 378 -9.56 3.24 -21.68
CA ALA A 378 -9.25 4.09 -20.54
C ALA A 378 -10.00 5.44 -20.57
N LEU A 379 -10.58 5.82 -21.70
CA LEU A 379 -11.33 7.07 -21.90
C LEU A 379 -12.78 6.91 -21.44
N ILE A 380 -12.98 6.91 -20.13
CA ILE A 380 -14.30 6.81 -19.49
C ILE A 380 -14.96 8.20 -19.50
N ASP A 381 -16.26 8.27 -19.80
CA ASP A 381 -17.00 9.51 -19.60
C ASP A 381 -16.98 9.89 -18.10
N PRO A 382 -16.62 11.14 -17.74
CA PRO A 382 -16.67 11.59 -16.35
C PRO A 382 -18.03 11.50 -15.68
N GLU A 383 -19.13 11.46 -16.44
CA GLU A 383 -20.48 11.28 -15.91
C GLU A 383 -20.80 9.81 -15.61
N GLU A 384 -20.13 8.86 -16.25
CA GLU A 384 -20.36 7.42 -16.09
C GLU A 384 -19.43 6.77 -15.05
N ILE A 385 -18.32 7.43 -14.69
CA ILE A 385 -17.27 6.82 -13.85
C ILE A 385 -17.78 6.39 -12.47
N GLU A 386 -18.61 7.22 -11.84
CA GLU A 386 -19.14 6.94 -10.51
C GLU A 386 -20.03 5.70 -10.52
N ASP A 387 -20.93 5.59 -11.51
CA ASP A 387 -21.86 4.47 -11.65
C ASP A 387 -21.11 3.16 -11.93
N LEU A 388 -20.09 3.18 -12.79
CA LEU A 388 -19.25 2.01 -13.06
C LEU A 388 -18.51 1.54 -11.80
N VAL A 389 -17.93 2.47 -11.04
CA VAL A 389 -17.24 2.12 -9.79
C VAL A 389 -18.22 1.59 -8.75
N ILE A 390 -19.39 2.21 -8.57
CA ILE A 390 -20.42 1.75 -7.63
C ILE A 390 -20.92 0.35 -8.00
N GLY A 391 -21.13 0.08 -9.29
CA GLY A 391 -21.59 -1.21 -9.81
C GLY A 391 -20.67 -2.37 -9.43
N GLU A 392 -19.36 -2.15 -9.48
CA GLU A 392 -18.36 -3.17 -9.13
C GLU A 392 -18.07 -3.21 -7.62
N LEU A 393 -17.94 -2.04 -6.99
CA LEU A 393 -17.41 -1.87 -5.63
C LEU A 393 -18.13 -2.73 -4.60
N GLY A 394 -19.46 -2.82 -4.65
CA GLY A 394 -20.26 -3.59 -3.68
C GLY A 394 -19.97 -5.10 -3.66
N SER A 395 -19.31 -5.62 -4.69
CA SER A 395 -18.88 -7.02 -4.78
C SER A 395 -17.42 -7.25 -4.34
N THR A 396 -16.67 -6.17 -4.10
CA THR A 396 -15.25 -6.22 -3.77
C THR A 396 -15.00 -6.59 -2.30
N ALA A 397 -13.81 -7.12 -2.03
CA ALA A 397 -13.39 -7.42 -0.67
C ALA A 397 -13.13 -6.16 0.18
N LEU A 398 -12.66 -5.07 -0.46
CA LEU A 398 -12.51 -3.76 0.17
C LEU A 398 -13.85 -3.32 0.79
N PHE A 399 -14.94 -3.38 0.02
CA PHE A 399 -16.27 -3.04 0.51
C PHE A 399 -16.70 -3.93 1.68
N GLY A 400 -16.47 -5.25 1.61
CA GLY A 400 -16.77 -6.17 2.71
C GLY A 400 -16.01 -5.84 4.00
N THR A 401 -14.74 -5.43 3.88
CA THR A 401 -13.90 -5.03 5.01
C THR A 401 -14.40 -3.73 5.63
N ARG A 402 -14.60 -2.71 4.80
CA ARG A 402 -15.09 -1.40 5.24
C ARG A 402 -16.49 -1.51 5.86
N PHE A 403 -17.37 -2.31 5.27
CA PHE A 403 -18.69 -2.59 5.85
C PHE A 403 -18.61 -3.19 7.26
N ARG A 404 -17.71 -4.16 7.47
CA ARG A 404 -17.49 -4.74 8.80
C ARG A 404 -16.99 -3.70 9.80
N GLU A 405 -16.02 -2.88 9.40
CA GLU A 405 -15.48 -1.80 10.25
C GLU A 405 -16.58 -0.79 10.61
N ASN A 406 -17.39 -0.36 9.63
CA ASN A 406 -18.49 0.58 9.81
C ASN A 406 -19.61 -0.01 10.68
N ALA A 407 -20.01 -1.26 10.46
CA ALA A 407 -20.98 -1.95 11.29
C ALA A 407 -20.48 -2.15 12.73
N GLY A 408 -19.17 -2.33 12.92
CA GLY A 408 -18.51 -2.35 14.21
C GLY A 408 -18.60 -1.00 14.93
N ARG A 409 -18.16 0.09 14.26
CA ARG A 409 -18.23 1.47 14.76
C ARG A 409 -19.66 1.88 15.13
N ALA A 410 -20.63 1.55 14.27
CA ALA A 410 -22.05 1.81 14.45
C ALA A 410 -22.75 0.96 15.54
N LEU A 411 -21.98 0.16 16.30
CA LEU A 411 -22.49 -0.69 17.38
C LEU A 411 -23.49 -1.77 16.92
N LEU A 412 -23.48 -2.14 15.63
CA LEU A 412 -24.28 -3.24 15.10
C LEU A 412 -23.64 -4.59 15.41
N ILE A 413 -22.31 -4.64 15.36
CA ILE A 413 -21.50 -5.84 15.67
C ILE A 413 -20.61 -5.56 16.90
N PRO A 414 -21.18 -5.45 18.10
CA PRO A 414 -20.42 -5.00 19.26
C PRO A 414 -19.48 -6.08 19.81
N ARG A 415 -18.41 -5.61 20.47
CA ARG A 415 -17.53 -6.43 21.28
C ARG A 415 -18.30 -7.05 22.46
N ARG A 416 -18.03 -8.31 22.76
CA ARG A 416 -18.69 -9.05 23.85
C ARG A 416 -18.23 -8.67 25.26
N ARG A 417 -16.96 -8.28 25.42
CA ARG A 417 -16.37 -7.93 26.73
C ARG A 417 -15.33 -6.82 26.58
N PRO A 418 -15.25 -5.87 27.53
CA PRO A 418 -14.18 -4.88 27.55
C PRO A 418 -12.83 -5.57 27.74
N GLY A 419 -11.83 -5.12 26.99
CA GLY A 419 -10.46 -5.65 27.05
C GLY A 419 -10.23 -7.01 26.37
N GLN A 420 -11.27 -7.70 25.88
CA GLN A 420 -11.14 -8.92 25.09
C GLN A 420 -11.58 -8.66 23.65
N ARG A 421 -10.64 -8.78 22.71
CA ARG A 421 -10.96 -8.75 21.28
C ARG A 421 -11.93 -9.87 20.97
N THR A 422 -13.03 -9.55 20.28
CA THR A 422 -13.90 -10.59 19.74
C THR A 422 -13.12 -11.31 18.65
N PRO A 423 -13.13 -12.65 18.59
CA PRO A 423 -12.43 -13.36 17.53
C PRO A 423 -12.87 -12.81 16.17
N LEU A 424 -11.91 -12.35 15.37
CA LEU A 424 -12.18 -11.57 14.17
C LEU A 424 -13.08 -12.30 13.17
N TRP A 425 -12.93 -13.62 13.09
CA TRP A 425 -13.80 -14.47 12.27
C TRP A 425 -15.28 -14.43 12.64
N GLN A 426 -15.58 -14.26 13.94
CA GLN A 426 -16.97 -14.09 14.37
C GLN A 426 -17.49 -12.74 13.90
N GLN A 427 -16.68 -11.68 13.98
CA GLN A 427 -17.04 -10.37 13.44
C GLN A 427 -17.27 -10.44 11.92
N ARG A 428 -16.45 -11.20 11.18
CA ARG A 428 -16.60 -11.39 9.73
C ARG A 428 -17.88 -12.14 9.36
N LEU A 429 -18.15 -13.27 10.01
CA LEU A 429 -19.39 -14.02 9.77
C LEU A 429 -20.63 -13.15 10.01
N ARG A 430 -20.60 -12.39 11.11
CA ARG A 430 -21.65 -11.46 11.47
C ARG A 430 -21.85 -10.35 10.44
N ALA A 431 -20.75 -9.71 10.03
CA ALA A 431 -20.78 -8.67 9.01
C ALA A 431 -21.25 -9.20 7.66
N ALA A 432 -20.83 -10.39 7.25
CA ALA A 432 -21.26 -11.00 5.99
C ALA A 432 -22.77 -11.30 5.98
N ASN A 433 -23.30 -11.86 7.06
CA ASN A 433 -24.74 -12.09 7.22
C ASN A 433 -25.50 -10.76 7.20
N LEU A 434 -25.04 -9.76 7.96
CA LEU A 434 -25.64 -8.44 8.00
C LEU A 434 -25.63 -7.77 6.62
N LEU A 435 -24.52 -7.85 5.90
CA LEU A 435 -24.37 -7.30 4.55
C LEU A 435 -25.34 -7.95 3.57
N GLN A 436 -25.46 -9.28 3.61
CA GLN A 436 -26.36 -10.03 2.71
C GLN A 436 -27.81 -9.53 2.81
N VAL A 437 -28.28 -9.24 4.03
CA VAL A 437 -29.64 -8.73 4.24
C VAL A 437 -29.71 -7.21 3.99
N ALA A 438 -28.72 -6.43 4.46
CA ALA A 438 -28.68 -4.98 4.28
C ALA A 438 -28.66 -4.56 2.81
N ARG A 439 -28.07 -5.35 1.90
CA ARG A 439 -28.08 -5.10 0.45
C ARG A 439 -29.47 -5.01 -0.16
N GLN A 440 -30.49 -5.57 0.48
CA GLN A 440 -31.89 -5.46 0.03
C GLN A 440 -32.50 -4.09 0.35
N TYR A 441 -31.83 -3.28 1.17
CA TYR A 441 -32.29 -1.97 1.65
C TYR A 441 -31.27 -0.91 1.23
N GLY A 442 -31.47 -0.31 0.05
CA GLY A 442 -30.55 0.71 -0.48
C GLY A 442 -30.36 1.93 0.44
N SER A 443 -31.34 2.22 1.31
CA SER A 443 -31.27 3.29 2.31
C SER A 443 -30.63 2.88 3.63
N PHE A 444 -30.06 1.67 3.74
CA PHE A 444 -29.43 1.21 4.98
C PHE A 444 -28.19 2.07 5.29
N PRO A 445 -28.15 2.81 6.41
CA PRO A 445 -27.13 3.83 6.66
C PRO A 445 -25.68 3.34 6.54
N ILE A 446 -25.40 2.10 6.96
CA ILE A 446 -24.03 1.56 6.93
C ILE A 446 -23.62 1.11 5.52
N ILE A 447 -24.56 0.76 4.65
CA ILE A 447 -24.25 0.53 3.22
C ILE A 447 -23.83 1.85 2.59
N LEU A 448 -24.61 2.92 2.82
CA LEU A 448 -24.31 4.27 2.32
C LEU A 448 -22.97 4.78 2.86
N GLU A 449 -22.71 4.61 4.16
CA GLU A 449 -21.41 4.96 4.75
C GLU A 449 -20.25 4.20 4.11
N THR A 450 -20.44 2.91 3.84
CA THR A 450 -19.38 2.08 3.25
C THR A 450 -19.05 2.53 1.84
N TYR A 451 -20.06 2.87 1.02
CA TYR A 451 -19.80 3.51 -0.27
C TYR A 451 -19.08 4.84 -0.11
N ARG A 452 -19.56 5.71 0.78
CA ARG A 452 -18.95 7.02 1.03
C ARG A 452 -17.48 6.91 1.45
N GLU A 453 -17.14 6.00 2.37
CA GLU A 453 -15.78 5.76 2.84
C GLU A 453 -14.90 5.19 1.73
N CYS A 454 -15.37 4.18 0.98
CA CYS A 454 -14.61 3.62 -0.13
C CYS A 454 -14.33 4.68 -1.22
N LEU A 455 -15.34 5.44 -1.64
CA LEU A 455 -15.23 6.36 -2.77
C LEU A 455 -14.45 7.65 -2.46
N ASN A 456 -14.49 8.13 -1.20
CA ASN A 456 -13.88 9.41 -0.84
C ASN A 456 -12.64 9.29 0.07
N ASP A 457 -12.60 8.31 0.98
CA ASP A 457 -11.50 8.20 1.95
C ASP A 457 -10.41 7.23 1.47
N TRP A 458 -10.83 6.15 0.79
CA TRP A 458 -9.92 5.17 0.20
C TRP A 458 -9.52 5.53 -1.21
N PHE A 459 -10.51 5.69 -2.07
CA PHE A 459 -10.32 6.26 -3.40
C PHE A 459 -10.23 7.77 -3.33
N ASP A 460 -9.98 8.37 -4.49
CA ASP A 460 -10.16 9.79 -4.74
C ASP A 460 -10.99 9.93 -6.01
N LEU A 461 -12.27 9.54 -5.91
CA LEU A 461 -13.21 9.62 -7.03
C LEU A 461 -13.38 11.06 -7.55
N PRO A 462 -13.42 12.11 -6.69
CA PRO A 462 -13.41 13.48 -7.18
C PRO A 462 -12.20 13.82 -8.04
N ALA A 463 -10.98 13.41 -7.65
CA ALA A 463 -9.79 13.63 -8.47
C ALA A 463 -9.82 12.82 -9.78
N LEU A 464 -10.29 11.57 -9.76
CA LEU A 464 -10.47 10.78 -10.98
C LEU A 464 -11.46 11.44 -11.93
N THR A 465 -12.61 11.86 -11.43
CA THR A 465 -13.62 12.56 -12.23
C THR A 465 -13.06 13.86 -12.82
N SER A 466 -12.30 14.63 -12.02
CA SER A 466 -11.61 15.82 -12.50
C SER A 466 -10.56 15.50 -13.57
N LEU A 467 -9.80 14.42 -13.42
CA LEU A 467 -8.81 13.99 -14.40
C LEU A 467 -9.48 13.61 -15.73
N LEU A 468 -10.55 12.82 -15.69
CA LEU A 468 -11.31 12.43 -16.88
C LEU A 468 -11.91 13.66 -17.58
N ARG A 469 -12.42 14.65 -16.85
CA ARG A 469 -12.88 15.93 -17.44
C ARG A 469 -11.75 16.70 -18.12
N ARG A 470 -10.55 16.71 -17.54
CA ARG A 470 -9.36 17.34 -18.11
C ARG A 470 -8.87 16.60 -19.37
N ILE A 471 -9.03 15.28 -19.41
CA ILE A 471 -8.79 14.47 -20.61
C ILE A 471 -9.82 14.80 -21.70
N GLN A 472 -11.12 14.79 -21.36
CA GLN A 472 -12.21 15.09 -22.30
C GLN A 472 -12.11 16.50 -22.90
N SER A 473 -11.71 17.49 -22.10
CA SER A 473 -11.46 18.88 -22.54
C SER A 473 -10.10 19.09 -23.21
N ARG A 474 -9.27 18.05 -23.31
CA ARG A 474 -7.90 18.07 -23.89
C ARG A 474 -6.91 18.97 -23.17
N GLU A 475 -7.15 19.29 -21.90
CA GLU A 475 -6.16 19.91 -21.02
C GLU A 475 -5.04 18.92 -20.67
N VAL A 476 -5.42 17.65 -20.48
CA VAL A 476 -4.51 16.51 -20.35
C VAL A 476 -4.58 15.69 -21.64
N GLY A 477 -3.46 15.56 -22.33
CA GLY A 477 -3.35 14.75 -23.53
C GLY A 477 -3.25 13.26 -23.20
N VAL A 478 -3.77 12.42 -24.09
CA VAL A 478 -3.56 10.96 -24.05
C VAL A 478 -2.77 10.59 -25.29
N VAL A 479 -1.60 9.99 -25.10
CA VAL A 479 -0.71 9.56 -26.19
C VAL A 479 -0.71 8.05 -26.22
N GLU A 480 -1.17 7.48 -27.34
CA GLU A 480 -1.00 6.06 -27.64
C GLU A 480 0.37 5.82 -28.25
N VAL A 481 1.09 4.83 -27.74
CA VAL A 481 2.39 4.44 -28.29
C VAL A 481 2.57 2.93 -28.23
N GLU A 482 3.04 2.37 -29.34
CA GLU A 482 3.45 0.97 -29.40
C GLU A 482 4.96 0.88 -29.26
N THR A 483 5.41 0.11 -28.28
CA THR A 483 6.82 -0.11 -28.00
C THR A 483 7.18 -1.58 -28.25
N PRO A 484 8.41 -1.87 -28.73
CA PRO A 484 8.84 -3.25 -28.96
C PRO A 484 9.06 -4.03 -27.65
N ALA A 485 9.27 -3.31 -26.55
CA ALA A 485 9.45 -3.81 -25.18
C ALA A 485 9.00 -2.72 -24.19
N PRO A 486 8.71 -3.05 -22.92
CA PRO A 486 8.27 -2.08 -21.94
C PRO A 486 9.27 -0.91 -21.78
N SER A 487 8.75 0.32 -21.80
CA SER A 487 9.52 1.52 -21.47
C SER A 487 10.03 1.51 -20.02
N PRO A 488 11.01 2.34 -19.64
CA PRO A 488 11.47 2.43 -18.25
C PRO A 488 10.36 2.64 -17.20
N PHE A 489 9.28 3.36 -17.53
CA PHE A 489 8.13 3.56 -16.65
C PHE A 489 7.20 2.35 -16.64
N ALA A 490 6.87 1.79 -17.81
CA ALA A 490 6.10 0.56 -17.88
C ALA A 490 6.84 -0.59 -17.18
N GLY A 491 8.15 -0.71 -17.37
CA GLY A 491 9.00 -1.65 -16.65
C GLY A 491 8.96 -1.46 -15.14
N SER A 492 8.96 -0.21 -14.64
CA SER A 492 8.81 0.08 -13.20
C SER A 492 7.43 -0.32 -12.66
N LEU A 493 6.36 0.03 -13.38
CA LEU A 493 4.98 -0.36 -13.05
C LEU A 493 4.82 -1.90 -13.06
N LEU A 494 5.38 -2.54 -14.09
CA LEU A 494 5.39 -3.98 -14.25
C LEU A 494 6.34 -4.65 -13.24
N PHE A 495 7.33 -3.96 -12.69
CA PHE A 495 8.20 -4.46 -11.64
C PHE A 495 7.51 -4.45 -10.28
N GLU A 496 6.74 -3.40 -9.95
CA GLU A 496 5.82 -3.45 -8.80
C GLU A 496 4.81 -4.59 -8.98
N TYR A 497 4.35 -4.82 -10.22
CA TYR A 497 3.58 -6.00 -10.59
C TYR A 497 4.36 -7.29 -10.38
N VAL A 498 5.60 -7.47 -10.85
CA VAL A 498 6.42 -8.70 -10.69
C VAL A 498 6.79 -8.93 -9.21
N ALA A 499 7.05 -7.90 -8.42
CA ALA A 499 7.20 -8.04 -6.97
C ALA A 499 5.90 -8.52 -6.27
N THR A 500 4.75 -8.36 -6.94
CA THR A 500 3.44 -8.86 -6.52
C THR A 500 3.13 -10.24 -7.15
N TYR A 501 3.45 -10.44 -8.44
CA TYR A 501 3.01 -11.52 -9.36
C TYR A 501 4.08 -12.55 -9.74
N MET A 502 5.37 -12.23 -9.69
CA MET A 502 6.44 -13.25 -9.68
C MET A 502 6.36 -14.13 -8.41
N TYR A 503 5.47 -13.72 -7.52
CA TYR A 503 4.99 -14.48 -6.40
C TYR A 503 3.52 -14.98 -6.59
N GLU A 504 2.74 -14.53 -7.57
CA GLU A 504 1.42 -15.12 -7.87
C GLU A 504 1.55 -16.43 -8.67
N GLY A 505 1.19 -17.55 -8.03
CA GLY A 505 1.56 -18.89 -8.50
C GLY A 505 0.49 -19.70 -9.23
N ASP A 506 -0.57 -19.10 -9.78
CA ASP A 506 -1.79 -19.86 -10.10
C ASP A 506 -2.27 -19.88 -11.56
N ALA A 507 -1.35 -19.72 -12.51
CA ALA A 507 -1.63 -20.09 -13.90
C ALA A 507 -1.19 -21.56 -14.20
N PRO A 508 -1.95 -22.36 -14.99
CA PRO A 508 -1.50 -23.66 -15.49
C PRO A 508 -0.06 -23.64 -16.00
N VAL A 509 0.68 -24.75 -15.90
CA VAL A 509 2.14 -24.80 -16.19
C VAL A 509 2.52 -24.22 -17.56
N ALA A 510 1.59 -24.23 -18.52
CA ALA A 510 1.73 -23.54 -19.81
C ALA A 510 1.67 -22.01 -19.67
N GLU A 511 0.66 -21.46 -19.01
CA GLU A 511 0.52 -20.02 -18.74
C GLU A 511 1.58 -19.49 -17.75
N ARG A 512 2.06 -20.29 -16.79
CA ARG A 512 3.19 -19.92 -15.93
C ARG A 512 4.52 -19.91 -16.66
N ARG A 513 4.74 -20.85 -17.59
CA ARG A 513 5.90 -20.75 -18.50
C ARG A 513 5.76 -19.51 -19.37
N ALA A 514 4.55 -19.19 -19.79
CA ALA A 514 4.27 -18.05 -20.63
C ALA A 514 4.48 -16.70 -19.88
N GLN A 515 4.07 -16.58 -18.62
CA GLN A 515 4.23 -15.37 -17.81
C GLN A 515 5.60 -15.26 -17.12
N ALA A 516 6.29 -16.37 -16.85
CA ALA A 516 7.70 -16.36 -16.44
C ALA A 516 8.65 -16.15 -17.64
N LEU A 517 8.17 -16.46 -18.85
CA LEU A 517 8.64 -15.94 -20.13
C LEU A 517 7.90 -14.62 -20.50
N ALA A 518 7.35 -13.88 -19.54
CA ALA A 518 6.95 -12.47 -19.73
C ALA A 518 7.91 -11.54 -18.98
N LEU A 519 9.00 -12.12 -18.48
CA LEU A 519 9.98 -11.51 -17.61
C LEU A 519 11.23 -11.29 -18.42
N ASP A 520 11.35 -10.10 -19.01
CA ASP A 520 12.57 -9.73 -19.70
C ASP A 520 13.70 -9.72 -18.68
N ARG A 521 14.53 -10.78 -18.74
CA ARG A 521 15.70 -10.95 -17.86
C ARG A 521 16.67 -9.79 -18.05
N ASP A 522 16.68 -9.16 -19.21
CA ASP A 522 17.48 -7.99 -19.48
C ASP A 522 16.80 -6.72 -18.90
N LEU A 523 15.46 -6.61 -18.90
CA LEU A 523 14.73 -5.56 -18.18
C LEU A 523 14.95 -5.61 -16.66
N LEU A 524 14.92 -6.81 -16.05
CA LEU A 524 15.28 -6.97 -14.64
C LEU A 524 16.74 -6.62 -14.36
N ARG A 525 17.65 -6.93 -15.28
CA ARG A 525 19.06 -6.54 -15.17
C ARG A 525 19.27 -5.04 -15.31
N ASP A 526 18.47 -4.37 -16.15
CA ASP A 526 18.51 -2.92 -16.36
C ASP A 526 17.88 -2.16 -15.17
N LEU A 527 16.79 -2.67 -14.59
CA LEU A 527 16.14 -2.10 -13.39
C LEU A 527 16.95 -2.33 -12.11
N LEU A 528 17.51 -3.53 -11.93
CA LEU A 528 18.34 -3.89 -10.77
C LEU A 528 19.80 -3.46 -10.93
N GLY A 529 20.21 -3.06 -12.13
CA GLY A 529 21.52 -2.50 -12.40
C GLY A 529 22.70 -3.42 -12.07
N GLU A 530 22.69 -4.70 -12.46
CA GLU A 530 23.83 -5.60 -12.15
C GLU A 530 25.18 -5.08 -12.70
N ARG A 531 25.18 -4.27 -13.76
CA ARG A 531 26.37 -3.57 -14.25
C ARG A 531 26.84 -2.44 -13.31
N GLU A 532 25.92 -1.82 -12.56
CA GLU A 532 26.19 -0.73 -11.61
C GLU A 532 26.40 -1.23 -10.17
N ILE A 533 25.86 -2.40 -9.76
CA ILE A 533 26.07 -2.94 -8.41
C ILE A 533 27.56 -3.14 -8.10
N ARG A 534 28.35 -3.59 -9.08
CA ARG A 534 29.82 -3.70 -8.92
C ARG A 534 30.51 -2.34 -8.79
N GLU A 535 29.91 -1.26 -9.27
CA GLU A 535 30.42 0.12 -9.21
C GLU A 535 29.82 0.94 -8.04
N LEU A 536 28.82 0.39 -7.34
CA LEU A 536 28.15 1.01 -6.17
C LEU A 536 28.75 0.54 -4.84
N ILE A 537 29.45 -0.59 -4.82
CA ILE A 537 30.18 -1.03 -3.64
C ILE A 537 31.48 -0.23 -3.57
N ASP A 538 31.65 0.54 -2.50
CA ASP A 538 32.91 1.22 -2.20
C ASP A 538 34.04 0.17 -2.20
N ALA A 539 35.02 0.37 -3.08
CA ALA A 539 36.16 -0.53 -3.22
C ALA A 539 36.94 -0.66 -1.90
N ASP A 540 36.98 0.41 -1.09
CA ASP A 540 37.62 0.38 0.22
C ASP A 540 36.81 -0.43 1.23
N ALA A 541 35.47 -0.36 1.16
CA ALA A 541 34.59 -1.19 2.00
C ALA A 541 34.68 -2.66 1.63
N LEU A 542 34.72 -3.00 0.33
CA LEU A 542 34.93 -4.38 -0.13
C LEU A 542 36.30 -4.90 0.31
N ALA A 543 37.36 -4.11 0.11
CA ALA A 543 38.71 -4.47 0.55
C ALA A 543 38.81 -4.62 2.07
N GLN A 544 38.03 -3.85 2.85
CA GLN A 544 37.96 -4.00 4.30
C GLN A 544 37.28 -5.32 4.69
N VAL A 545 36.14 -5.66 4.06
CA VAL A 545 35.44 -6.93 4.31
C VAL A 545 36.31 -8.13 3.91
N GLU A 546 37.02 -8.05 2.78
CA GLU A 546 37.97 -9.09 2.38
C GLU A 546 39.09 -9.26 3.43
N ARG A 547 39.67 -8.17 3.93
CA ARG A 547 40.66 -8.21 5.01
C ARG A 547 40.11 -8.77 6.31
N ASP A 548 38.86 -8.43 6.68
CA ASP A 548 38.21 -8.94 7.89
C ASP A 548 37.98 -10.45 7.82
N LEU A 549 37.46 -10.94 6.68
CA LEU A 549 37.24 -12.37 6.43
C LEU A 549 38.56 -13.15 6.46
N GLN A 550 39.63 -12.53 5.96
CA GLN A 550 40.99 -13.06 6.00
C GLN A 550 41.68 -12.91 7.36
N ALA A 551 41.03 -12.32 8.38
CA ALA A 551 41.63 -12.03 9.70
C ALA A 551 42.89 -11.13 9.63
N LEU A 552 42.97 -10.25 8.62
CA LEU A 552 44.09 -9.34 8.40
C LEU A 552 43.86 -7.95 9.01
N SER A 553 42.65 -7.65 9.44
CA SER A 553 42.28 -6.36 10.02
C SER A 553 42.57 -6.28 11.51
N ASP A 554 42.89 -5.08 11.98
CA ASP A 554 43.10 -4.79 13.40
C ASP A 554 41.84 -5.17 14.21
N GLY A 555 42.00 -6.09 15.17
CA GLY A 555 40.91 -6.63 15.99
C GLY A 555 40.29 -7.94 15.49
N MET A 556 40.57 -8.37 14.26
CA MET A 556 40.15 -9.67 13.71
C MET A 556 41.26 -10.73 13.74
N GLN A 557 42.50 -10.32 14.00
CA GLN A 557 43.67 -11.20 14.16
C GLN A 557 43.51 -12.11 15.39
N ALA A 558 43.99 -13.35 15.28
CA ALA A 558 43.93 -14.32 16.36
C ALA A 558 44.88 -13.92 17.51
N ARG A 559 44.36 -13.98 18.73
CA ARG A 559 45.08 -13.61 19.97
C ARG A 559 45.58 -14.82 20.77
N THR A 560 45.15 -16.02 20.39
CA THR A 560 45.48 -17.28 21.06
C THR A 560 45.66 -18.39 20.02
N ALA A 561 46.32 -19.49 20.42
CA ALA A 561 46.47 -20.68 19.58
C ALA A 561 45.11 -21.25 19.12
N ASP A 562 44.11 -21.31 19.99
CA ASP A 562 42.76 -21.76 19.61
C ASP A 562 42.10 -20.81 18.60
N GLY A 563 42.32 -19.49 18.75
CA GLY A 563 41.87 -18.51 17.76
C GLY A 563 42.56 -18.69 16.40
N LEU A 564 43.85 -19.07 16.38
CA LEU A 564 44.56 -19.39 15.15
C LEU A 564 44.00 -20.65 14.50
N HIS A 565 43.63 -21.67 15.29
CA HIS A 565 42.96 -22.87 14.78
C HIS A 565 41.64 -22.53 14.07
N ASP A 566 40.82 -21.66 14.67
CA ASP A 566 39.56 -21.21 14.05
C ASP A 566 39.79 -20.42 12.76
N VAL A 567 40.85 -19.60 12.70
CA VAL A 567 41.26 -18.89 11.48
C VAL A 567 41.68 -19.88 10.38
N LEU A 568 42.49 -20.90 10.70
CA LEU A 568 42.89 -21.94 9.74
C LEU A 568 41.71 -22.76 9.23
N ARG A 569 40.71 -23.05 10.09
CA ARG A 569 39.48 -23.72 9.68
C ARG A 569 38.62 -22.89 8.72
N ARG A 570 38.68 -21.56 8.83
CA ARG A 570 37.90 -20.64 8.00
C ARG A 570 38.60 -20.28 6.69
N VAL A 571 39.89 -19.98 6.74
CA VAL A 571 40.68 -19.44 5.63
C VAL A 571 41.40 -20.54 4.84
N GLY A 572 41.62 -21.70 5.45
CA GLY A 572 42.32 -22.83 4.86
C GLY A 572 43.81 -22.88 5.22
N ASP A 573 44.57 -23.69 4.48
CA ASP A 573 46.00 -23.90 4.72
C ASP A 573 46.79 -22.62 4.45
N LEU A 574 47.65 -22.24 5.40
CA LEU A 574 48.48 -21.04 5.33
C LEU A 574 49.95 -21.40 5.62
N ASN A 575 50.86 -20.67 4.98
CA ASN A 575 52.27 -20.74 5.34
C ASN A 575 52.60 -19.87 6.57
N GLU A 576 53.77 -20.08 7.17
CA GLU A 576 54.18 -19.40 8.41
C GLU A 576 54.15 -17.87 8.30
N ARG A 577 54.47 -17.30 7.13
CA ARG A 577 54.39 -15.84 6.89
C ARG A 577 52.95 -15.34 6.84
N GLU A 578 52.05 -16.12 6.24
CA GLU A 578 50.62 -15.80 6.14
C GLU A 578 49.91 -15.93 7.49
N VAL A 579 50.35 -16.85 8.35
CA VAL A 579 49.91 -16.99 9.74
C VAL A 579 50.35 -15.77 10.55
N THR A 580 51.60 -15.33 10.38
CA THR A 580 52.16 -14.17 11.07
C THR A 580 51.34 -12.89 10.81
N ALA A 581 50.79 -12.73 9.60
CA ALA A 581 49.94 -11.58 9.25
C ALA A 581 48.54 -11.60 9.88
N ARG A 582 48.11 -12.75 10.43
CA ARG A 582 46.75 -13.01 10.94
C ARG A 582 46.70 -13.24 12.45
N ILE A 583 47.81 -13.00 13.15
CA ILE A 583 47.91 -13.10 14.60
C ILE A 583 48.38 -11.76 15.19
N GLU A 584 47.88 -11.42 16.38
CA GLU A 584 48.22 -10.16 17.05
C GLU A 584 49.67 -10.16 17.57
N TYR A 585 50.24 -11.35 17.81
CA TYR A 585 51.61 -11.55 18.33
C TYR A 585 52.47 -12.38 17.35
N PRO A 586 53.06 -11.76 16.31
CA PRO A 586 53.89 -12.40 15.29
C PRO A 586 54.93 -13.40 15.81
N ASP A 587 55.59 -13.08 16.92
CA ASP A 587 56.66 -13.89 17.50
C ASP A 587 56.16 -15.25 18.05
N GLN A 588 54.84 -15.40 18.27
CA GLN A 588 54.24 -16.64 18.76
C GLN A 588 53.77 -17.57 17.64
N ALA A 589 53.87 -17.17 16.36
CA ALA A 589 53.40 -17.97 15.21
C ALA A 589 53.95 -19.40 15.23
N HIS A 590 55.26 -19.54 15.45
CA HIS A 590 55.94 -20.83 15.44
C HIS A 590 55.50 -21.74 16.60
N GLU A 591 55.35 -21.17 17.80
CA GLU A 591 54.92 -21.91 18.99
C GLU A 591 53.46 -22.37 18.84
N TRP A 592 52.58 -21.50 18.36
CA TRP A 592 51.17 -21.84 18.16
C TRP A 592 50.99 -22.89 17.07
N LEU A 593 51.73 -22.80 15.95
CA LEU A 593 51.69 -23.80 14.89
C LEU A 593 52.25 -25.16 15.31
N THR A 594 53.20 -25.20 16.24
CA THR A 594 53.73 -26.46 16.78
C THR A 594 52.76 -27.12 17.77
N ARG A 595 51.88 -26.32 18.38
CA ARG A 595 50.91 -26.76 19.38
C ARG A 595 49.60 -27.26 18.77
N LEU A 596 49.20 -26.72 17.62
CA LEU A 596 48.03 -27.10 16.83
C LEU A 596 48.33 -28.33 15.97
#